data_AF-A0A3L8C8X9-F1
#
_entry.id   AF-A0A3L8C8X9-F1
#
_cell.length_a   1.000
_cell.length_b   1.000
_cell.length_c   1.000
_cell.angle_alpha   90.00
_cell.angle_beta   90.00
_cell.angle_gamma   90.00
#
_symmetry.space_group_name_H-M   'P 1'
#
loop_
_entity.id
_entity.type
_entity.pdbx_description
1 polymer ?
#
loop_
_entity_poly.entity_id
_entity_poly.type
_entity_poly.pdbx_seq_one_letter_code
_entity_poly.pdbx_strand_id
1 'polypeptide(L)'
;KPPPRRFTPMSQLATDCPVLHIDANAPIRELHNCLSERLNAVLKYLNLMACTSLPDYAEHDINTVTNIARILLQDINDVFRVIEQRGFEEPKPK
;
A
#
# COMPACT_ATOMS: atom_id res chain seq x y z
N LYS A 1 -11.41 28.85 21.29
CA LYS A 1 -10.75 27.71 20.59
C LYS A 1 -11.85 26.94 19.86
N PRO A 2 -11.90 26.94 18.52
CA PRO A 2 -12.94 26.23 17.80
C PRO A 2 -12.83 24.72 18.07
N PRO A 3 -13.95 23.97 18.08
CA PRO A 3 -13.91 22.52 18.27
C PRO A 3 -13.09 21.89 17.14
N PRO A 4 -12.31 20.83 17.41
CA PRO A 4 -11.58 20.13 16.38
C PRO A 4 -12.59 19.67 15.32
N ARG A 5 -12.33 20.03 14.05
CA ARG A 5 -13.18 19.63 12.93
C ARG A 5 -13.34 18.11 12.99
N ARG A 6 -14.59 17.65 13.18
CA ARG A 6 -14.93 16.23 13.35
C ARG A 6 -14.46 15.35 12.19
N PHE A 7 -14.26 15.97 11.02
CA PHE A 7 -13.71 15.33 9.83
C PHE A 7 -12.69 16.26 9.16
N THR A 8 -11.49 15.74 8.97
CA THR A 8 -10.46 16.37 8.14
C THR A 8 -10.71 15.91 6.70
N PRO A 9 -10.92 16.83 5.74
CA PRO A 9 -10.97 16.46 4.33
C PRO A 9 -9.71 15.68 3.97
N MET A 10 -9.85 14.60 3.19
CA MET A 10 -8.71 13.86 2.68
C MET A 10 -8.04 14.68 1.57
N SER A 11 -7.29 15.71 1.98
CA SER A 11 -6.65 16.69 1.09
C SER A 11 -5.23 16.28 0.68
N GLN A 12 -4.67 15.26 1.30
CA GLN A 12 -3.32 14.77 1.02
C GLN A 12 -3.34 13.25 0.95
N LEU A 13 -2.93 12.71 -0.20
CA LEU A 13 -2.64 11.28 -0.36
C LEU A 13 -1.30 10.90 0.29
N ALA A 14 -0.44 11.90 0.55
CA ALA A 14 0.76 11.76 1.34
C ALA A 14 0.42 11.98 2.81
N THR A 15 0.23 10.90 3.56
CA THR A 15 0.17 10.95 5.01
C THR A 15 1.58 10.74 5.57
N ASP A 16 2.00 11.56 6.53
CA ASP A 16 3.27 11.35 7.25
C ASP A 16 3.27 10.04 8.08
N CYS A 17 2.09 9.47 8.28
CA CYS A 17 1.89 8.16 8.89
C CYS A 17 1.85 7.07 7.82
N PRO A 18 2.51 5.92 8.01
CA PRO A 18 2.44 4.82 7.06
C PRO A 18 1.02 4.28 6.97
N VAL A 19 0.54 4.09 5.74
CA VAL A 19 -0.81 3.55 5.44
C VAL A 19 -0.93 2.09 5.91
N LEU A 20 0.20 1.37 5.96
CA LEU A 20 0.31 -0.01 6.42
C LEU A 20 1.38 -0.13 7.51
N HIS A 21 1.00 -0.64 8.68
CA HIS A 21 1.94 -1.10 9.70
C HIS A 21 2.11 -2.62 9.59
N ILE A 22 3.34 -3.08 9.40
CA ILE A 22 3.67 -4.50 9.28
C ILE A 22 4.16 -5.01 10.63
N ASP A 23 3.43 -5.94 11.24
CA ASP A 23 3.97 -6.71 12.35
C ASP A 23 4.90 -7.80 11.82
N ALA A 24 6.20 -7.54 11.86
CA ALA A 24 7.21 -8.46 11.35
C ALA A 24 7.23 -9.81 12.07
N ASN A 25 6.62 -9.92 13.26
CA ASN A 25 6.55 -11.15 14.05
C ASN A 25 5.27 -11.97 13.79
N ALA A 26 4.29 -11.43 13.06
CA ALA A 26 3.05 -12.13 12.74
C ALA A 26 3.32 -13.47 12.02
N PRO A 27 2.44 -14.48 12.12
CA PRO A 27 2.63 -15.74 11.39
C PRO A 27 2.81 -15.51 9.87
N ILE A 28 3.69 -16.27 9.22
CA ILE A 28 3.95 -16.15 7.77
C ILE A 28 2.65 -16.24 6.95
N ARG A 29 1.70 -17.08 7.38
CA ARG A 29 0.38 -17.19 6.75
C ARG A 29 -0.40 -15.88 6.81
N GLU A 30 -0.34 -15.15 7.92
CA GLU A 30 -1.01 -13.87 8.07
C GLU A 30 -0.33 -12.78 7.23
N LEU A 31 1.00 -12.78 7.18
CA LEU A 31 1.76 -11.91 6.27
C LEU A 31 1.42 -12.20 4.80
N HIS A 32 1.34 -13.47 4.40
CA HIS A 32 0.95 -13.87 3.05
C HIS A 32 -0.49 -13.44 2.72
N ASN A 33 -1.43 -13.59 3.66
CA ASN A 33 -2.80 -13.10 3.47
C ASN A 33 -2.82 -11.58 3.30
N CYS A 34 -2.06 -10.84 4.11
CA CYS A 34 -1.90 -9.39 3.97
C CYS A 34 -1.37 -9.02 2.58
N LEU A 35 -0.28 -9.66 2.14
CA LEU A 35 0.30 -9.50 0.81
C LEU A 35 -0.75 -9.74 -0.30
N SER A 36 -1.53 -10.82 -0.17
CA SER A 36 -2.56 -11.19 -1.15
C SER A 36 -3.67 -10.14 -1.25
N GLU A 37 -4.15 -9.63 -0.12
CA GLU A 37 -5.15 -8.56 -0.09
C GLU A 37 -4.61 -7.26 -0.72
N ARG A 38 -3.35 -6.90 -0.44
CA ARG A 38 -2.70 -5.71 -1.02
C ARG A 38 -2.50 -5.84 -2.53
N LEU A 39 -2.06 -7.00 -3.00
CA LEU A 39 -1.92 -7.29 -4.44
C LEU A 39 -3.27 -7.20 -5.16
N ASN A 40 -4.33 -7.77 -4.58
CA ASN A 40 -5.68 -7.68 -5.12
C ASN A 40 -6.17 -6.22 -5.18
N ALA A 41 -5.85 -5.40 -4.17
CA ALA A 41 -6.21 -3.99 -4.17
C ALA A 41 -5.48 -3.21 -5.27
N VAL A 42 -4.18 -3.44 -5.47
CA VAL A 42 -3.40 -2.84 -6.58
C VAL A 42 -3.98 -3.23 -7.93
N LEU A 43 -4.29 -4.50 -8.15
CA LEU A 43 -4.86 -4.96 -9.41
C LEU A 43 -6.21 -4.29 -9.70
N LYS A 44 -7.08 -4.18 -8.70
CA LYS A 44 -8.36 -3.46 -8.83
C LYS A 44 -8.14 -1.98 -9.16
N TYR A 45 -7.20 -1.33 -8.50
CA TYR A 45 -6.85 0.06 -8.77
C TYR A 45 -6.34 0.27 -10.20
N LEU A 46 -5.35 -0.52 -10.62
CA LEU A 46 -4.79 -0.43 -11.97
C LEU A 46 -5.83 -0.75 -13.05
N ASN A 47 -6.70 -1.73 -12.82
CA ASN A 47 -7.82 -2.02 -13.73
C ASN A 47 -8.80 -0.86 -13.84
N LEU A 48 -9.15 -0.22 -12.71
CA LEU A 48 -9.99 0.97 -12.71
C LEU A 48 -9.33 2.09 -13.53
N MET A 49 -8.04 2.34 -13.32
CA MET A 49 -7.30 3.38 -14.04
C MET A 49 -7.17 3.08 -15.53
N ALA A 50 -6.97 1.83 -15.93
CA ALA A 50 -6.91 1.43 -17.33
C ALA A 50 -8.25 1.61 -18.07
N CYS A 51 -9.37 1.44 -17.36
CA CYS A 51 -10.71 1.58 -17.91
C CYS A 51 -11.25 3.03 -17.83
N THR A 52 -10.57 3.92 -17.11
CA THR A 52 -11.01 5.30 -16.94
C THR A 52 -10.41 6.17 -18.03
N SER A 53 -11.25 6.76 -18.89
CA SER A 53 -10.81 7.92 -19.67
C SER A 53 -10.74 9.11 -18.72
N LEU A 54 -9.63 9.83 -18.71
CA LEU A 54 -9.47 11.08 -17.96
C LEU A 54 -9.51 12.22 -18.99
N PRO A 55 -10.68 12.57 -19.56
CA PRO A 55 -10.73 13.70 -20.48
C PRO A 55 -10.25 14.95 -19.74
N ASP A 56 -9.26 15.65 -20.32
CA ASP A 56 -8.63 16.85 -19.75
C ASP A 56 -7.62 16.66 -18.60
N TYR A 57 -6.85 15.55 -18.60
CA TYR A 57 -5.78 15.33 -17.61
C TYR A 57 -4.80 16.51 -17.51
N ALA A 58 -4.77 17.17 -16.35
CA ALA A 58 -3.61 17.96 -15.95
C ALA A 58 -2.48 17.00 -15.52
N GLU A 59 -1.22 17.38 -15.71
CA GLU A 59 -0.05 16.60 -15.24
C GLU A 59 -0.18 16.18 -13.76
N HIS A 60 -0.87 17.00 -12.96
CA HIS A 60 -1.19 16.75 -11.56
C HIS A 60 -2.01 15.46 -11.32
N ASP A 61 -2.96 15.14 -12.19
CA ASP A 61 -3.83 13.97 -12.03
C ASP A 61 -3.07 12.67 -12.31
N ILE A 62 -2.20 12.70 -13.33
CA ILE A 62 -1.32 11.58 -13.67
C ILE A 62 -0.33 11.33 -12.53
N ASN A 63 0.34 12.38 -12.05
CA ASN A 63 1.28 12.28 -10.92
C ASN A 63 0.60 11.74 -9.65
N THR A 64 -0.65 12.13 -9.42
CA THR A 64 -1.46 11.64 -8.30
C THR A 64 -1.73 10.15 -8.43
N VAL A 65 -2.21 9.71 -9.59
CA VAL A 65 -2.51 8.30 -9.87
C VAL A 65 -1.25 7.43 -9.75
N THR A 66 -0.15 7.88 -10.35
CA THR A 66 1.13 7.18 -10.30
C THR A 66 1.65 7.08 -8.87
N ASN A 67 1.52 8.14 -8.05
CA ASN A 67 1.92 8.10 -6.65
C ASN A 67 1.09 7.11 -5.83
N ILE A 68 -0.22 7.01 -6.07
CA ILE A 68 -1.07 6.01 -5.41
C ILE A 68 -0.59 4.59 -5.78
N ALA A 69 -0.41 4.31 -7.08
CA ALA A 69 0.09 3.01 -7.53
C ALA A 69 1.45 2.66 -6.89
N ARG A 70 2.37 3.64 -6.83
CA ARG A 70 3.69 3.47 -6.21
C ARG A 70 3.59 3.11 -4.73
N ILE A 71 2.75 3.80 -3.97
CA ILE A 71 2.56 3.52 -2.53
C ILE A 71 2.01 2.11 -2.33
N LEU A 72 0.99 1.72 -3.08
CA LEU A 72 0.39 0.40 -2.93
C LEU A 72 1.35 -0.74 -3.34
N LEU A 73 2.19 -0.52 -4.35
CA LEU A 73 3.26 -1.46 -4.72
C LEU A 73 4.36 -1.54 -3.66
N GLN A 74 4.65 -0.42 -2.99
CA GLN A 74 5.62 -0.38 -1.90
C GLN A 74 5.14 -1.19 -0.69
N ASP A 75 3.86 -1.11 -0.33
CA ASP A 75 3.25 -1.95 0.71
C ASP A 75 3.45 -3.45 0.44
N ILE A 76 3.23 -3.87 -0.82
CA ILE A 76 3.42 -5.27 -1.25
C ILE A 76 4.88 -5.68 -1.09
N ASN A 77 5.81 -4.85 -1.58
CA ASN A 77 7.24 -5.14 -1.50
C ASN A 77 7.73 -5.25 -0.06
N ASP A 78 7.26 -4.37 0.84
CA ASP A 78 7.68 -4.36 2.23
C ASP A 78 7.19 -5.61 2.99
N VAL A 79 5.94 -6.05 2.75
CA VAL A 79 5.42 -7.31 3.31
C VAL A 79 6.16 -8.52 2.74
N PHE A 80 6.40 -8.52 1.42
CA PHE A 80 7.12 -9.59 0.74
C PHE A 80 8.53 -9.77 1.30
N ARG A 81 9.28 -8.68 1.53
CA ARG A 81 10.63 -8.73 2.12
C ARG A 81 10.65 -9.38 3.50
N VAL A 82 9.65 -9.12 4.35
CA VAL A 82 9.56 -9.76 5.67
C VAL A 82 9.33 -11.27 5.53
N ILE A 83 8.47 -11.66 4.59
CA ILE A 83 8.22 -13.08 4.30
C ILE A 83 9.49 -13.75 3.78
N GLU A 84 10.20 -13.14 2.84
CA GLU A 84 11.45 -13.67 2.29
C GLU A 84 12.51 -13.82 3.37
N GLN A 85 12.77 -12.77 4.17
CA GLN A 85 13.75 -12.82 5.26
C GLN A 85 13.50 -13.98 6.20
N ARG A 86 12.24 -14.19 6.60
CA ARG A 86 11.88 -15.25 7.56
C ARG A 86 11.69 -16.63 6.91
N GLY A 87 11.33 -16.69 5.63
CA GLY A 87 11.11 -17.92 4.88
C GLY A 87 12.40 -18.55 4.36
N PHE A 88 13.43 -17.73 4.13
CA PHE A 88 14.77 -18.16 3.69
C PHE A 88 15.81 -18.19 4.80
N GLU A 89 15.47 -17.81 6.03
CA GLU A 89 16.31 -18.07 7.20
C GLU A 89 16.50 -19.60 7.35
N GLU A 90 17.67 -20.10 6.93
CA GLU A 90 18.04 -21.50 7.12
C GLU A 90 17.90 -21.88 8.60
N PRO A 91 17.41 -23.10 8.92
CA PRO A 91 17.38 -23.55 10.29
C PRO A 91 18.80 -23.51 10.84
N LYS A 92 19.04 -22.64 11.84
CA LYS A 92 20.35 -22.57 12.50
C LYS A 92 20.73 -23.98 12.98
N PRO A 93 21.90 -24.50 12.59
CA PRO A 93 22.36 -25.79 13.10
C PRO A 93 22.42 -25.72 14.63
N LYS A 94 21.89 -26.77 15.28
CA LYS A 94 21.90 -26.94 16.74
C LYS A 94 23.31 -27.17 17.26
#